data_AF-A0A1M6TRS7-F1
#
_entry.id   AF-A0A1M6TRS7-F1
#
_cell.length_a   1.000
_cell.length_b   1.000
_cell.length_c   1.000
_cell.angle_alpha   90.00
_cell.angle_beta   90.00
_cell.angle_gamma   90.00
#
_symmetry.space_group_name_H-M   'P 1'
#
loop_
_entity.id
_entity.type
_entity.pdbx_description
1 polymer ?
#
loop_
_entity_poly.entity_id
_entity_poly.type
_entity_poly.pdbx_seq_one_letter_code
_entity_poly.pdbx_strand_id
1 'polypeptide(L)' 'MSVTGLCQICEAAEATHDCDRCGALVCDEHWNRQSGFCVECAAELGVGEGERTPNGPGAEDITPPDTEDETHRF' A
#
# COMPACT_ATOMS: atom_id res chain seq x y z
N MET A 1 0.05 31.68 8.47
CA MET A 1 -0.76 31.82 7.24
C MET A 1 -1.30 30.45 6.90
N SER A 2 -2.62 30.28 6.96
CA SER A 2 -3.29 28.99 6.81
C SER A 2 -3.60 28.78 5.33
N VAL A 3 -2.87 27.88 4.66
CA VAL A 3 -3.20 27.45 3.31
C VAL A 3 -4.50 26.68 3.39
N THR A 4 -5.61 27.28 2.99
CA THR A 4 -6.85 26.55 2.67
C THR A 4 -6.52 25.59 1.53
N GLY A 5 -6.71 24.29 1.81
CA GLY A 5 -5.90 23.20 1.30
C GLY A 5 -5.91 23.05 -0.22
N LEU A 6 -4.72 23.16 -0.81
CA LEU A 6 -4.47 22.59 -2.13
C LEU A 6 -4.69 21.08 -2.06
N CYS A 7 -4.99 20.49 -3.21
CA CYS A 7 -5.05 19.05 -3.36
C CYS A 7 -3.75 18.44 -2.83
N GLN A 8 -3.85 17.55 -1.86
CA GLN A 8 -2.66 16.95 -1.22
C GLN A 8 -1.96 15.92 -2.12
N ILE A 9 -2.48 15.67 -3.33
CA ILE A 9 -1.91 14.75 -4.31
C ILE A 9 -1.11 15.51 -5.37
N CYS A 10 -1.69 16.55 -5.99
CA CYS A 10 -0.99 17.33 -7.01
C CYS A 10 -0.43 18.67 -6.54
N GLU A 11 -0.84 19.14 -5.37
CA GLU A 11 -0.42 20.39 -4.74
C GLU A 11 -0.54 21.63 -5.64
N ALA A 12 -1.35 21.54 -6.70
CA ALA A 12 -1.45 22.55 -7.75
C ALA A 12 -2.89 23.10 -7.88
N ALA A 13 -3.89 22.25 -7.68
CA ALA A 13 -5.30 22.63 -7.74
C ALA A 13 -5.87 22.81 -6.32
N GLU A 14 -6.88 23.65 -6.17
CA GLU A 14 -7.64 23.75 -4.93
C GLU A 14 -8.40 22.45 -4.66
N ALA A 15 -8.39 22.00 -3.41
CA ALA A 15 -9.18 20.85 -3.02
C ALA A 15 -10.68 21.21 -2.96
N THR A 16 -11.50 20.31 -3.48
CA THR A 16 -12.96 20.47 -3.55
C THR A 16 -13.68 19.32 -2.85
N HIS A 17 -13.02 18.16 -2.72
CA HIS A 17 -13.55 16.96 -2.07
C HIS A 17 -12.63 16.54 -0.92
N ASP A 18 -13.23 16.03 0.15
CA ASP A 18 -12.51 15.39 1.24
C ASP A 18 -12.71 13.87 1.20
N CYS A 19 -11.62 13.13 1.39
CA CYS A 19 -11.67 11.68 1.43
C CYS A 19 -12.04 11.19 2.84
N ASP A 20 -13.23 10.59 2.99
CA ASP A 20 -13.70 10.03 4.26
C ASP A 20 -12.76 8.95 4.84
N ARG A 21 -11.95 8.29 4.01
CA ARG A 21 -11.04 7.22 4.46
C ARG A 21 -9.77 7.75 5.11
N CYS A 22 -9.08 8.68 4.45
CA CYS A 22 -7.78 9.18 4.90
C CYS A 22 -7.82 10.62 5.43
N GLY A 23 -8.95 11.31 5.28
CA GLY A 23 -9.12 12.73 5.61
C GLY A 23 -8.41 13.69 4.66
N ALA A 24 -7.93 13.20 3.52
CA ALA A 24 -7.16 14.03 2.58
C ALA A 24 -8.06 14.94 1.74
N LEU A 25 -7.59 16.16 1.51
CA LEU A 25 -8.24 17.15 0.66
C LEU A 25 -7.76 17.00 -0.79
N VAL A 26 -8.68 16.73 -1.73
CA VAL A 26 -8.37 16.44 -3.14
C VAL A 26 -9.25 17.24 -4.12
N CYS A 27 -8.73 17.48 -5.32
CA CYS A 27 -9.49 18.09 -6.41
C CYS A 27 -10.32 17.03 -7.17
N ASP A 28 -11.26 17.47 -8.02
CA ASP A 28 -12.12 16.59 -8.83
C ASP A 28 -11.37 15.56 -9.68
N GLU A 29 -10.15 15.89 -10.13
CA GLU A 29 -9.30 14.99 -10.92
C GLU A 29 -8.82 13.79 -10.09
N HIS A 30 -8.48 14.02 -8.83
CA HIS A 30 -7.99 12.99 -7.91
C HIS A 30 -9.09 12.41 -7.01
N TRP A 31 -10.34 12.81 -7.26
CA TRP A 31 -11.51 12.27 -6.60
C TRP A 31 -12.14 11.17 -7.45
N ASN A 32 -12.15 9.94 -6.94
CA ASN A 32 -12.83 8.85 -7.62
C ASN A 32 -14.31 8.83 -7.23
N ARG A 33 -15.17 9.32 -8.14
CA ARG A 33 -16.64 9.33 -7.93
C ARG A 33 -17.28 7.94 -7.89
N GLN A 34 -16.62 6.91 -8.42
CA GLN A 34 -17.16 5.55 -8.41
C GLN A 34 -17.03 4.90 -7.04
N SER A 35 -15.90 5.13 -6.36
CA SER A 35 -15.65 4.60 -5.01
C SER A 35 -15.97 5.59 -3.90
N GLY A 36 -16.11 6.88 -4.21
CA GLY A 36 -16.30 7.94 -3.22
C GLY A 36 -15.06 8.22 -2.37
N PHE A 37 -13.86 7.93 -2.91
CA PHE A 37 -12.58 8.13 -2.22
C PHE A 37 -11.55 8.77 -3.15
N CYS A 38 -10.43 9.25 -2.59
CA CYS A 38 -9.30 9.68 -3.43
C CYS A 38 -8.73 8.52 -4.26
N VAL A 39 -8.08 8.82 -5.39
CA VAL A 39 -7.53 7.81 -6.31
C VAL A 39 -6.56 6.83 -5.65
N GLU A 40 -5.80 7.24 -4.63
CA GLU A 40 -4.90 6.34 -3.88
C GLU A 40 -5.70 5.32 -3.04
N CYS A 41 -6.71 5.79 -2.31
CA CYS A 41 -7.59 4.92 -1.55
C CYS A 41 -8.44 4.03 -2.46
N ALA A 42 -8.89 4.57 -3.58
CA ALA A 42 -9.63 3.83 -4.58
C ALA A 42 -8.77 2.75 -5.24
N ALA A 43 -7.49 3.03 -5.50
CA ALA A 43 -6.53 2.05 -5.97
C ALA A 43 -6.44 0.93 -4.93
N GLU A 44 -6.09 1.23 -3.67
CA GLU A 44 -5.99 0.23 -2.58
C GLU A 44 -7.24 -0.65 -2.42
N LEU A 45 -8.43 -0.08 -2.61
CA LEU A 45 -9.71 -0.82 -2.56
C LEU A 45 -10.02 -1.60 -3.86
N GLY A 46 -9.48 -1.15 -4.99
CA GLY A 46 -9.66 -1.75 -6.33
C GLY A 46 -8.58 -2.77 -6.72
N VAL A 47 -7.41 -2.77 -6.07
CA VAL A 47 -6.39 -3.84 -6.17
C VAL A 47 -6.75 -5.01 -5.25
N GLY A 48 -7.96 -5.54 -5.44
CA GLY A 48 -8.32 -6.90 -5.05
C GLY A 48 -8.33 -7.86 -6.23
N GLU A 49 -8.52 -7.37 -7.46
CA GLU A 49 -8.69 -8.22 -8.65
C GLU A 49 -7.44 -8.21 -9.55
N GLY A 50 -6.39 -8.85 -9.06
CA GLY A 50 -5.49 -9.66 -9.88
C GLY A 50 -4.29 -8.98 -10.55
N GLU A 51 -3.15 -8.98 -9.85
CA GLU A 51 -2.01 -9.77 -10.34
C GLU A 51 -1.14 -10.26 -9.18
N ARG A 52 -1.14 -11.60 -9.06
CA ARG A 52 -0.17 -12.37 -8.32
C ARG A 52 1.16 -12.26 -9.06
N THR A 53 2.12 -11.56 -8.50
CA THR A 53 3.49 -12.07 -8.55
C THR A 53 4.00 -12.26 -7.12
N PRO A 54 3.72 -13.42 -6.49
CA PRO A 54 4.61 -13.98 -5.49
C PRO A 54 5.94 -14.31 -6.19
N ASN A 55 6.75 -13.29 -6.46
CA ASN A 55 8.12 -13.44 -6.89
C ASN A 55 9.01 -12.81 -5.80
N GLY A 56 9.34 -13.63 -4.82
CA GLY A 56 10.34 -13.40 -3.77
C GLY A 56 10.41 -14.65 -2.89
N PRO A 57 11.59 -15.27 -2.73
CA PRO A 57 11.89 -16.59 -3.26
C PRO A 57 11.39 -17.72 -2.33
N GLY A 58 11.19 -18.89 -2.94
CA GLY A 58 10.83 -20.11 -2.24
C GLY A 58 11.71 -20.35 -1.03
N ALA A 59 11.05 -20.73 0.07
CA ALA A 59 11.69 -21.43 1.17
C ALA A 59 12.21 -22.78 0.67
N GLU A 60 13.37 -22.78 0.01
CA GLU A 60 14.13 -23.99 -0.31
C GLU A 60 15.57 -23.86 0.20
N ASP A 61 15.72 -23.60 1.50
CA ASP A 61 16.89 -24.06 2.26
C ASP A 61 16.57 -23.95 3.77
N ILE A 62 15.55 -24.68 4.22
CA ILE A 62 15.46 -25.08 5.62
C ILE A 62 16.01 -26.50 5.67
N THR A 63 17.28 -26.68 5.31
CA THR A 63 18.01 -27.83 5.82
C THR A 63 18.21 -27.52 7.30
N PRO A 64 17.51 -28.20 8.24
CA PRO A 64 17.99 -28.18 9.61
C PRO A 64 19.46 -28.59 9.52
N PRO A 65 20.43 -27.83 10.08
CA PRO A 65 21.75 -28.40 10.26
C PRO A 65 21.51 -29.71 10.98
N ASP A 66 21.88 -30.80 10.29
CA ASP A 66 21.99 -32.13 10.83
C ASP A 66 22.47 -31.95 12.26
N THR A 67 21.66 -32.39 13.23
CA THR A 67 22.09 -32.43 14.61
C THR A 67 23.27 -33.38 14.59
N GLU A 68 24.47 -32.83 14.45
CA GLU A 68 25.71 -33.58 14.55
C GLU A 68 25.67 -34.21 15.93
N ASP A 69 25.32 -35.48 15.87
CA ASP A 69 25.47 -36.53 16.85
C ASP A 69 26.97 -36.61 17.24
N GLU A 70 27.50 -35.59 17.90
CA GLU A 70 28.80 -35.65 18.56
C GLU A 70 28.63 -35.80 20.08
N THR A 71 27.67 -36.66 20.46
CA THR A 71 27.70 -37.38 21.74
C THR A 71 28.71 -38.54 21.69
N HIS A 72 29.81 -38.38 20.98
CA HIS A 72 30.93 -39.33 20.97
C HIS A 72 32.27 -38.59 20.89
N ARG A 73 32.95 -38.56 22.05
CA ARG A 73 34.41 -38.52 22.24
C ARG A 73 35.03 -37.14 22.48
N PHE A 74 35.12 -36.72 23.75
CA PHE A 74 36.35 -36.85 24.57
C PHE A 74 36.07 -36.55 26.05
#